data_AF-A0AAW9KGC0-F1
#
_entry.id   AF-A0AAW9KGC0-F1
#
_cell.length_a   1.000
_cell.length_b   1.000
_cell.length_c   1.000
_cell.angle_alpha   90.00
_cell.angle_beta   90.00
_cell.angle_gamma   90.00
#
_symmetry.space_group_name_H-M   'P 1'
#
loop_
_entity.id
_entity.type
_entity.pdbx_description
1 polymer ?
#
loop_
_entity_poly.entity_id
_entity_poly.type
_entity_poly.pdbx_seq_one_letter_code
_entity_poly.pdbx_strand_id
1 'polypeptide(L)'
;MKKCLMKFLSLFAVMTLLFASVGCSGKSGVKFTPGVYTGTADGKNGPVTVEVEFTNTEIKSVKVVSHSETETIAEAAINQLPEKIVSNQSIGVDAISGATLMSEAILKAVEDCTVQANGDVEKLKQVKDTASKKENEEVSTDVVVIGAGAAGTAAALSAVDNGAKVTLLEKTATPMGAGTLAGGMFAADSKEQKEKNATVSKEWLYNEYLKASDGFMNSLLVRKIIDESGPTVDWLQENGCELNLVDAGTGGGYEHIGKPATLHGYKEGGTVAINKLIESFKSKGGDVRFGTPANELIKDSDGKVTGVKATKPDGSTLNVNAKAVIIATGGFGGNDEMLKEYIGDSYTKGEIAQNTGDGIKMAWDAGADKYGTDVAQYFWEKFTDEENAKLAEAIGDASYILPNLSKFPNLRVNKLGQRFSDETKATLYSIHGAEISAQPEQTEYVIIDSNMLDKVKVSGTAAIEEQFGKWKDNPQSFMEFNEPNDTAMFLEEEHTPVDYAALLDKALGTGAV
;
A
#
# COMPACT_ATOMS: atom_id res chain seq x y z
N MET A 1 -21.30 -55.59 12.13
CA MET A 1 -21.71 -55.24 10.76
C MET A 1 -22.36 -53.85 10.78
N LYS A 2 -21.79 -52.90 10.02
CA LYS A 2 -22.27 -51.55 9.60
C LYS A 2 -22.82 -50.61 10.71
N LYS A 3 -22.06 -49.62 11.22
CA LYS A 3 -21.57 -48.31 10.70
C LYS A 3 -22.61 -47.17 10.66
N CYS A 4 -22.25 -46.09 11.39
CA CYS A 4 -22.53 -44.66 11.21
C CYS A 4 -23.98 -44.16 11.25
N LEU A 5 -24.29 -43.26 12.20
CA LEU A 5 -24.43 -41.82 11.96
C LEU A 5 -24.72 -41.05 13.28
N MET A 6 -24.19 -39.82 13.37
CA MET A 6 -24.61 -38.69 14.24
C MET A 6 -24.38 -38.74 15.76
N LYS A 7 -23.40 -37.95 16.20
CA LYS A 7 -23.38 -37.27 17.51
C LYS A 7 -23.03 -35.80 17.28
N PHE A 8 -23.95 -34.90 17.59
CA PHE A 8 -23.63 -33.56 18.09
C PHE A 8 -24.74 -33.17 19.06
N LEU A 9 -24.37 -33.03 20.33
CA LEU A 9 -25.21 -32.51 21.39
C LEU A 9 -24.30 -31.82 22.41
N SER A 10 -24.80 -30.72 22.97
CA SER A 10 -24.31 -29.99 24.15
C SER A 10 -23.11 -29.06 23.89
N LEU A 11 -23.08 -27.83 24.41
CA LEU A 11 -23.41 -27.42 25.78
C LEU A 11 -23.87 -25.94 25.82
N PHE A 12 -24.95 -25.66 26.53
CA PHE A 12 -25.45 -24.32 26.89
C PHE A 12 -25.14 -24.09 28.39
N ALA A 13 -24.90 -22.82 28.75
CA ALA A 13 -24.87 -22.25 30.10
C ALA A 13 -23.65 -22.52 31.01
N VAL A 14 -22.93 -21.45 31.37
CA VAL A 14 -22.92 -20.80 32.69
C VAL A 14 -21.81 -19.74 32.68
N MET A 15 -22.14 -18.45 32.80
CA MET A 15 -21.48 -17.52 33.72
C MET A 15 -22.23 -16.18 33.74
N THR A 16 -22.77 -15.83 34.90
CA THR A 16 -23.49 -14.58 35.17
C THR A 16 -22.65 -13.70 36.11
N LEU A 17 -22.71 -12.38 35.85
CA LEU A 17 -22.34 -11.22 36.68
C LEU A 17 -20.85 -10.96 37.00
N LEU A 18 -20.32 -9.84 36.48
CA LEU A 18 -20.03 -8.60 37.24
C LEU A 18 -19.45 -7.52 36.32
N PHE A 19 -20.25 -6.53 35.92
CA PHE A 19 -19.77 -5.18 35.61
C PHE A 19 -20.87 -4.17 35.91
N ALA A 20 -20.69 -3.42 37.00
CA ALA A 20 -21.43 -2.21 37.30
C ALA A 20 -20.40 -1.08 37.44
N SER A 21 -20.27 -0.29 36.38
CA SER A 21 -19.94 1.14 36.40
C SER A 21 -19.96 1.66 34.96
N VAL A 22 -21.15 1.72 34.36
CA VAL A 22 -21.37 2.50 33.14
C VAL A 22 -21.56 3.94 33.59
N GLY A 23 -20.51 4.75 33.37
CA GLY A 23 -20.66 6.21 33.31
C GLY A 23 -21.65 6.55 32.19
N CYS A 24 -22.53 7.53 32.44
CA CYS A 24 -23.56 7.97 31.50
C CYS A 24 -22.98 8.22 30.09
N SER A 25 -23.29 7.34 29.15
CA SER A 25 -23.12 7.55 27.72
C SER A 25 -24.20 8.51 27.23
N GLY A 26 -23.81 9.50 26.43
CA GLY A 26 -24.74 10.42 25.77
C GLY A 26 -25.70 9.66 24.85
N LYS A 27 -26.98 10.05 24.85
CA LYS A 27 -27.98 9.50 23.92
C LYS A 27 -27.74 10.06 22.52
N SER A 28 -27.94 9.27 21.47
CA SER A 28 -27.72 9.69 20.06
C SER A 28 -28.60 10.86 19.60
N GLY A 29 -29.67 11.18 20.35
CA GLY A 29 -30.69 12.15 19.93
C GLY A 29 -31.56 11.67 18.76
N VAL A 30 -31.27 10.50 18.20
CA VAL A 30 -31.99 9.81 17.14
C VAL A 30 -32.80 8.67 17.74
N LYS A 31 -34.04 8.49 17.27
CA LYS A 31 -34.84 7.31 17.62
C LYS A 31 -34.66 6.26 16.55
N PHE A 32 -34.55 5.01 16.98
CA PHE A 32 -34.46 3.86 16.09
C PHE A 32 -35.55 2.85 16.44
N THR A 33 -35.92 2.04 15.47
CA THR A 33 -36.66 0.80 15.69
C THR A 33 -35.65 -0.20 16.29
N PRO A 34 -35.85 -0.68 17.53
CA PRO A 34 -34.88 -1.59 18.15
C PRO A 34 -34.75 -2.88 17.36
N GLY A 35 -33.52 -3.34 17.15
CA GLY A 35 -33.27 -4.53 16.37
C GLY A 35 -31.81 -4.64 15.92
N VAL A 36 -31.52 -5.75 15.25
CA VAL A 36 -30.23 -5.99 14.59
C VAL A 36 -30.47 -5.90 13.10
N TYR A 37 -29.69 -5.07 12.42
CA TYR A 37 -29.82 -4.78 11.00
C TYR A 37 -28.50 -5.05 10.30
N THR A 38 -28.58 -5.47 9.05
CA THR A 38 -27.41 -5.77 8.21
C THR A 38 -27.42 -4.85 7.02
N GLY A 39 -26.29 -4.16 6.81
CA GLY A 39 -26.10 -3.22 5.71
C GLY A 39 -24.81 -3.57 4.98
N THR A 40 -24.78 -3.27 3.68
CA THR A 40 -23.63 -3.54 2.80
C THR A 40 -23.32 -2.31 1.97
N ALA A 41 -22.04 -2.04 1.77
CA ALA A 41 -21.56 -1.01 0.86
C ALA A 41 -20.30 -1.48 0.12
N ASP A 42 -20.02 -0.90 -1.03
CA ASP A 42 -18.82 -1.22 -1.82
C ASP A 42 -17.57 -0.63 -1.17
N GLY A 43 -16.55 -1.48 -0.96
CA GLY A 43 -15.18 -1.11 -0.63
C GLY A 43 -14.29 -1.01 -1.87
N LYS A 44 -12.96 -0.97 -1.68
CA LYS A 44 -11.97 -0.95 -2.76
C LYS A 44 -11.91 -2.28 -3.52
N ASN A 45 -11.87 -3.39 -2.79
CA ASN A 45 -11.65 -4.74 -3.35
C ASN A 45 -12.94 -5.56 -3.42
N GLY A 46 -14.07 -4.99 -2.99
CA GLY A 46 -15.37 -5.66 -2.99
C GLY A 46 -16.28 -5.21 -1.84
N PRO A 47 -17.42 -5.88 -1.64
CA PRO A 47 -18.42 -5.45 -0.68
C PRO A 47 -17.95 -5.60 0.78
N VAL A 48 -18.36 -4.65 1.62
CA VAL A 48 -18.18 -4.63 3.08
C VAL A 48 -19.55 -4.70 3.73
N THR A 49 -19.77 -5.69 4.59
CA THR A 49 -21.04 -5.91 5.28
C THR A 49 -20.88 -5.68 6.76
N VAL A 50 -21.81 -4.95 7.37
CA VAL A 50 -21.85 -4.66 8.81
C VAL A 50 -23.18 -5.10 9.43
N GLU A 51 -23.10 -5.49 10.70
CA GLU A 51 -24.25 -5.72 11.58
C GLU A 51 -24.31 -4.63 12.63
N VAL A 52 -25.46 -3.97 12.78
CA VAL A 52 -25.68 -2.90 13.75
C VAL A 52 -26.85 -3.26 14.66
N GLU A 53 -26.61 -3.25 15.97
CA GLU A 53 -27.67 -3.39 16.97
C GLU A 53 -28.10 -2.00 17.45
N PHE A 54 -29.38 -1.67 17.27
CA PHE A 54 -29.98 -0.45 17.81
C PHE A 54 -30.89 -0.75 19.00
N THR A 55 -30.83 0.13 20.00
CA THR A 55 -31.94 0.33 20.95
C THR A 55 -32.84 1.44 20.44
N ASN A 56 -33.89 1.80 21.18
CA ASN A 56 -34.78 2.91 20.79
C ASN A 56 -34.06 4.27 20.74
N THR A 57 -32.89 4.41 21.37
CA THR A 57 -32.18 5.69 21.48
C THR A 57 -30.67 5.61 21.30
N GLU A 58 -30.13 4.43 21.01
CA GLU A 58 -28.69 4.20 20.99
C GLU A 58 -28.27 3.21 19.91
N ILE A 59 -27.08 3.41 19.35
CA ILE A 59 -26.30 2.41 18.63
C ILE A 59 -25.60 1.57 19.70
N LYS A 60 -26.05 0.33 19.88
CA LYS A 60 -25.53 -0.57 20.93
C LYS A 60 -24.26 -1.28 20.49
N SER A 61 -24.18 -1.70 19.23
CA SER A 61 -22.96 -2.26 18.67
C SER A 61 -22.93 -2.10 17.15
N VAL A 62 -21.72 -2.06 16.60
CA VAL A 62 -21.43 -2.13 15.18
C VAL A 62 -20.38 -3.23 15.01
N LYS A 63 -20.57 -4.13 14.04
CA LYS A 63 -19.63 -5.22 13.74
C LYS A 63 -19.46 -5.35 12.24
N VAL A 64 -18.23 -5.40 11.76
CA VAL A 64 -17.96 -5.81 10.38
C VAL A 64 -18.05 -7.34 10.33
N VAL A 65 -18.92 -7.89 9.48
CA VAL A 65 -19.20 -9.33 9.40
C VAL A 65 -18.55 -10.00 8.19
N SER A 66 -18.28 -9.25 7.12
CA SER A 66 -17.51 -9.72 5.96
C SER A 66 -16.92 -8.54 5.18
N HIS A 67 -15.75 -8.73 4.56
CA HIS A 67 -15.15 -7.80 3.61
C HIS A 67 -14.25 -8.52 2.60
N SER A 68 -13.95 -7.85 1.48
CA SER A 68 -12.98 -8.30 0.48
C SER A 68 -11.68 -7.47 0.48
N GLU A 69 -11.56 -6.50 1.39
CA GLU A 69 -10.36 -5.66 1.53
C GLU A 69 -9.12 -6.45 1.98
N THR A 70 -7.94 -5.95 1.64
CA THR A 70 -6.66 -6.46 2.15
C THR A 70 -6.64 -6.46 3.68
N GLU A 71 -6.53 -7.64 4.30
CA GLU A 71 -6.71 -7.84 5.74
C GLU A 71 -5.87 -6.87 6.59
N THR A 72 -4.59 -6.73 6.26
CA THR A 72 -3.63 -5.88 6.99
C THR A 72 -3.94 -4.38 6.92
N ILE A 73 -4.66 -3.94 5.89
CA ILE A 73 -5.10 -2.55 5.71
C ILE A 73 -6.46 -2.34 6.40
N ALA A 74 -7.35 -3.31 6.28
CA ALA A 74 -8.72 -3.23 6.78
C ALA A 74 -8.82 -3.34 8.30
N GLU A 75 -7.90 -4.07 8.96
CA GLU A 75 -7.95 -4.39 10.39
C GLU A 75 -8.12 -3.15 11.28
N ALA A 76 -7.41 -2.07 10.97
CA ALA A 76 -7.53 -0.83 11.75
C ALA A 76 -8.92 -0.18 11.63
N ALA A 77 -9.52 -0.17 10.44
CA ALA A 77 -10.87 0.34 10.25
C ALA A 77 -11.91 -0.56 10.93
N ILE A 78 -11.74 -1.88 10.84
CA ILE A 78 -12.62 -2.89 11.46
C ILE A 78 -12.64 -2.74 12.99
N ASN A 79 -11.48 -2.48 13.60
CA ASN A 79 -11.37 -2.42 15.05
C ASN A 79 -11.73 -1.02 15.60
N GLN A 80 -11.23 0.05 14.99
CA GLN A 80 -11.35 1.39 15.59
C GLN A 80 -12.63 2.13 15.22
N LEU A 81 -13.13 1.96 14.00
CA LEU A 81 -14.27 2.76 13.51
C LEU A 81 -15.60 2.37 14.17
N PRO A 82 -15.93 1.07 14.33
CA PRO A 82 -17.10 0.66 15.12
C PRO A 82 -17.10 1.21 16.54
N GLU A 83 -15.95 1.22 17.22
CA GLU A 83 -15.82 1.79 18.57
C GLU A 83 -16.07 3.30 18.57
N LYS A 84 -15.55 4.04 17.58
CA LYS A 84 -15.83 5.47 17.43
C LYS A 84 -17.31 5.73 17.20
N ILE A 85 -17.99 4.93 16.37
CA ILE A 85 -19.43 5.10 16.09
C ILE A 85 -20.26 4.85 17.36
N VAL A 86 -19.98 3.79 18.09
CA VAL A 86 -20.70 3.44 19.32
C VAL A 86 -20.40 4.46 20.43
N SER A 87 -19.16 4.87 20.63
CA SER A 87 -18.81 5.82 21.68
C SER A 87 -19.39 7.22 21.43
N ASN A 88 -19.40 7.68 20.18
CA ASN A 88 -19.95 8.99 19.80
C ASN A 88 -21.44 8.97 19.52
N GLN A 89 -22.04 7.77 19.41
CA GLN A 89 -23.42 7.60 18.97
C GLN A 89 -23.69 8.34 17.65
N SER A 90 -22.71 8.30 16.74
CA SER A 90 -22.66 9.12 15.52
C SER A 90 -21.91 8.41 14.40
N ILE A 91 -22.34 8.65 13.17
CA ILE A 91 -21.60 8.30 11.93
C ILE A 91 -20.87 9.49 11.32
N GLY A 92 -20.89 10.66 11.98
CA GLY A 92 -20.10 11.84 11.60
C GLY A 92 -18.68 11.82 12.15
N VAL A 93 -18.14 10.62 12.40
CA VAL A 93 -16.78 10.40 12.92
C VAL A 93 -15.78 10.37 11.79
N ASP A 94 -14.55 10.81 12.05
CA ASP A 94 -13.49 10.82 11.04
C ASP A 94 -13.10 9.40 10.60
N ALA A 95 -12.90 9.25 9.29
CA ALA A 95 -12.38 8.04 8.69
C ALA A 95 -10.99 7.68 9.26
N ILE A 96 -10.68 6.38 9.31
CA ILE A 96 -9.39 5.90 9.76
C ILE A 96 -8.34 6.15 8.67
N SER A 97 -7.36 7.00 8.96
CA SER A 97 -6.29 7.34 8.02
C SER A 97 -5.51 6.09 7.61
N GLY A 98 -5.31 5.91 6.30
CA GLY A 98 -4.69 4.71 5.71
C GLY A 98 -5.68 3.60 5.34
N ALA A 99 -6.92 3.69 5.82
CA ALA A 99 -8.01 2.76 5.50
C ALA A 99 -9.28 3.55 5.12
N THR A 100 -9.13 4.60 4.32
CA THR A 100 -10.20 5.56 4.00
C THR A 100 -11.37 4.90 3.29
N LEU A 101 -11.12 4.13 2.21
CA LEU A 101 -12.19 3.47 1.45
C LEU A 101 -12.95 2.43 2.29
N MET A 102 -12.22 1.66 3.11
CA MET A 102 -12.84 0.76 4.08
C MET A 102 -13.67 1.52 5.13
N SER A 103 -13.17 2.66 5.61
CA SER A 103 -13.90 3.50 6.58
C SER A 103 -15.19 4.06 5.97
N GLU A 104 -15.14 4.55 4.74
CA GLU A 104 -16.30 5.04 4.01
C GLU A 104 -17.32 3.94 3.75
N ALA A 105 -16.88 2.73 3.38
CA ALA A 105 -17.74 1.57 3.21
C ALA A 105 -18.44 1.17 4.52
N ILE A 106 -17.72 1.11 5.65
CA ILE A 106 -18.32 0.86 6.97
C ILE A 106 -19.37 1.94 7.30
N LEU A 107 -19.04 3.23 7.15
CA LEU A 107 -19.95 4.33 7.47
C LEU A 107 -21.22 4.29 6.62
N LYS A 108 -21.08 4.00 5.32
CA LYS A 108 -22.21 3.87 4.39
C LYS A 108 -23.07 2.64 4.69
N ALA A 109 -22.45 1.53 5.11
CA ALA A 109 -23.18 0.34 5.53
C ALA A 109 -23.94 0.57 6.85
N VAL A 110 -23.39 1.35 7.80
CA VAL A 110 -24.10 1.77 9.03
C VAL A 110 -25.22 2.78 8.72
N GLU A 111 -25.03 3.65 7.73
CA GLU A 111 -26.08 4.54 7.21
C GLU A 111 -27.25 3.74 6.66
N ASP A 112 -27.00 2.68 5.89
CA ASP A 112 -28.05 1.77 5.40
C ASP A 112 -28.80 1.09 6.58
N CYS A 113 -28.08 0.53 7.56
CA CYS A 113 -28.69 -0.01 8.78
C CYS A 113 -29.55 1.03 9.52
N THR A 114 -29.10 2.29 9.56
CA THR A 114 -29.82 3.39 10.20
C THR A 114 -31.13 3.67 9.48
N VAL A 115 -31.14 3.68 8.13
CA VAL A 115 -32.36 3.81 7.33
C VAL A 115 -33.31 2.65 7.59
N GLN A 116 -32.81 1.41 7.60
CA GLN A 116 -33.63 0.22 7.90
C GLN A 116 -34.26 0.27 9.30
N ALA A 117 -33.57 0.88 10.27
CA ALA A 117 -34.07 1.09 11.62
C ALA A 117 -35.00 2.33 11.75
N ASN A 118 -35.37 3.00 10.65
CA ASN A 118 -36.12 4.27 10.64
C ASN A 118 -35.42 5.40 11.43
N GLY A 119 -34.09 5.37 11.50
CA GLY A 119 -33.27 6.41 12.11
C GLY A 119 -33.07 7.62 11.19
N ASP A 120 -32.88 8.79 11.81
CA ASP A 120 -32.56 10.03 11.10
C ASP A 120 -31.05 10.12 10.87
N VAL A 121 -30.63 9.74 9.65
CA VAL A 121 -29.22 9.72 9.22
C VAL A 121 -28.57 11.11 9.32
N GLU A 122 -29.28 12.17 8.93
CA GLU A 122 -28.73 13.52 8.92
C GLU A 122 -28.44 14.01 10.34
N LYS A 123 -29.31 13.69 11.30
CA LYS A 123 -29.01 13.93 12.71
C LYS A 123 -27.83 13.11 13.19
N LEU A 124 -27.71 11.86 12.77
CA LEU A 124 -26.63 10.97 13.17
C LEU A 124 -25.26 11.44 12.64
N LYS A 125 -25.22 12.12 11.48
CA LYS A 125 -24.04 12.79 10.91
C LYS A 125 -23.67 14.10 11.64
N GLN A 126 -24.64 14.75 12.28
CA GLN A 126 -24.46 16.07 12.93
C GLN A 126 -23.98 16.00 14.39
N VAL A 127 -24.09 14.83 15.05
CA VAL A 127 -23.56 14.64 16.41
C VAL A 127 -22.03 14.62 16.35
N LYS A 128 -21.42 15.80 16.38
CA LYS A 128 -19.96 15.90 16.49
C LYS A 128 -19.52 15.50 17.89
N ASP A 129 -18.50 14.64 17.89
CA ASP A 129 -17.60 14.28 18.99
C ASP A 129 -17.82 15.16 20.23
N THR A 130 -18.63 14.69 21.18
CA THR A 130 -18.79 15.37 22.48
C THR A 130 -17.49 15.20 23.25
N ALA A 131 -16.50 15.99 22.88
CA ALA A 131 -15.19 16.02 23.46
C ALA A 131 -15.31 16.43 24.94
N SER A 132 -15.10 15.48 25.85
CA SER A 132 -14.47 15.83 27.12
C SER A 132 -13.19 16.60 26.80
N LYS A 133 -12.82 17.64 27.57
CA LYS A 133 -11.58 18.40 27.33
C LYS A 133 -10.40 17.43 27.18
N LYS A 134 -9.92 17.24 25.95
CA LYS A 134 -8.79 16.37 25.64
C LYS A 134 -7.52 17.15 25.98
N GLU A 135 -6.71 16.64 26.91
CA GLU A 135 -5.51 17.31 27.38
C GLU A 135 -4.36 17.18 26.37
N ASN A 136 -3.63 18.28 26.19
CA ASN A 136 -2.39 18.28 25.41
C ASN A 136 -1.32 17.46 26.14
N GLU A 137 -0.49 16.76 25.37
CA GLU A 137 0.58 15.91 25.89
C GLU A 137 1.96 16.48 25.53
N GLU A 138 2.89 16.42 26.47
CA GLU A 138 4.30 16.77 26.29
C GLU A 138 5.18 15.53 26.48
N VAL A 139 5.98 15.21 25.46
CA VAL A 139 6.93 14.09 25.48
C VAL A 139 8.33 14.64 25.28
N SER A 140 9.31 14.06 25.95
CA SER A 140 10.73 14.34 25.71
C SER A 140 11.45 13.06 25.29
N THR A 141 12.21 13.15 24.19
CA THR A 141 12.93 12.04 23.57
C THR A 141 14.30 12.50 23.07
N ASP A 142 15.18 11.58 22.69
CA ASP A 142 16.44 11.97 22.04
C ASP A 142 16.20 12.22 20.54
N VAL A 143 15.48 11.31 19.89
CA VAL A 143 15.14 11.39 18.46
C VAL A 143 13.64 11.22 18.28
N VAL A 144 13.03 12.10 17.49
CA VAL A 144 11.68 11.87 16.96
C VAL A 144 11.77 11.56 15.47
N VAL A 145 11.11 10.49 15.03
CA VAL A 145 11.05 10.06 13.63
C VAL A 145 9.62 10.24 13.13
N ILE A 146 9.46 10.83 11.95
CA ILE A 146 8.17 11.12 11.34
C ILE A 146 7.97 10.22 10.11
N GLY A 147 6.95 9.36 10.16
CA GLY A 147 6.60 8.36 9.15
C GLY A 147 7.09 6.95 9.53
N ALA A 148 6.20 5.97 9.60
CA ALA A 148 6.50 4.58 9.95
C ALA A 148 6.59 3.64 8.72
N GLY A 149 6.87 4.19 7.54
CA GLY A 149 7.29 3.40 6.38
C GLY A 149 8.68 2.79 6.56
N ALA A 150 9.20 2.11 5.52
CA ALA A 150 10.48 1.39 5.57
C ALA A 150 11.64 2.25 6.13
N ALA A 151 11.82 3.47 5.63
CA ALA A 151 12.92 4.35 6.05
C ALA A 151 12.80 4.79 7.52
N GLY A 152 11.62 5.22 7.95
CA GLY A 152 11.42 5.75 9.30
C GLY A 152 11.45 4.67 10.37
N THR A 153 10.87 3.50 10.08
CA THR A 153 10.95 2.34 10.98
C THR A 153 12.39 1.85 11.10
N ALA A 154 13.15 1.75 10.00
CA ALA A 154 14.57 1.37 10.05
C ALA A 154 15.40 2.39 10.83
N ALA A 155 15.17 3.69 10.63
CA ALA A 155 15.85 4.75 11.36
C ALA A 155 15.53 4.72 12.86
N ALA A 156 14.27 4.51 13.23
CA ALA A 156 13.82 4.44 14.62
C ALA A 156 14.44 3.24 15.34
N LEU A 157 14.42 2.06 14.70
CA LEU A 157 15.02 0.84 15.24
C LEU A 157 16.54 0.97 15.39
N SER A 158 17.23 1.46 14.37
CA SER A 158 18.68 1.71 14.43
C SER A 158 19.05 2.70 15.55
N ALA A 159 18.27 3.78 15.73
CA ALA A 159 18.51 4.74 16.80
C ALA A 159 18.33 4.12 18.20
N VAL A 160 17.30 3.29 18.40
CA VAL A 160 17.10 2.55 19.67
C VAL A 160 18.19 1.52 19.91
N ASP A 161 18.65 0.81 18.88
CA ASP A 161 19.78 -0.12 18.97
C ASP A 161 21.08 0.56 19.41
N ASN A 162 21.20 1.86 19.13
CA ASN A 162 22.31 2.71 19.56
C ASN A 162 22.03 3.46 20.88
N GLY A 163 20.98 3.07 21.61
CA GLY A 163 20.69 3.55 22.97
C GLY A 163 19.96 4.90 23.05
N ALA A 164 19.45 5.42 21.93
CA ALA A 164 18.62 6.62 21.96
C ALA A 164 17.21 6.32 22.50
N LYS A 165 16.63 7.25 23.25
CA LYS A 165 15.17 7.27 23.45
C LYS A 165 14.53 7.78 22.16
N VAL A 166 13.56 7.05 21.62
CA VAL A 166 12.97 7.36 20.30
C VAL A 166 11.46 7.35 20.35
N THR A 167 10.86 8.36 19.72
CA THR A 167 9.43 8.40 19.41
C THR A 167 9.23 8.36 17.89
N LEU A 168 8.45 7.40 17.39
CA LEU A 168 8.08 7.25 15.99
C LEU A 168 6.61 7.67 15.80
N LEU A 169 6.35 8.62 14.91
CA LEU A 169 5.01 9.12 14.62
C LEU A 169 4.54 8.63 13.25
N GLU A 170 3.31 8.14 13.16
CA GLU A 170 2.65 7.75 11.91
C GLU A 170 1.24 8.35 11.87
N LYS A 171 0.89 8.98 10.75
CA LYS A 171 -0.43 9.60 10.57
C LYS A 171 -1.53 8.57 10.29
N THR A 172 -1.20 7.45 9.68
CA THR A 172 -2.14 6.35 9.45
C THR A 172 -2.29 5.47 10.68
N ALA A 173 -3.34 4.64 10.72
CA ALA A 173 -3.60 3.75 11.85
C ALA A 173 -2.69 2.51 11.90
N THR A 174 -2.06 2.19 10.78
CA THR A 174 -1.04 1.14 10.59
C THR A 174 0.14 1.73 9.83
N PRO A 175 1.29 1.04 9.76
CA PRO A 175 2.42 1.49 8.93
C PRO A 175 2.00 1.62 7.47
N MET A 176 2.42 2.70 6.80
CA MET A 176 2.06 2.97 5.40
C MET A 176 3.25 3.59 4.66
N GLY A 177 3.22 3.52 3.32
CA GLY A 177 4.23 4.06 2.42
C GLY A 177 4.62 3.07 1.35
N ALA A 178 5.42 3.47 0.36
CA ALA A 178 5.80 2.58 -0.75
C ALA A 178 6.50 1.29 -0.27
N GLY A 179 7.20 1.33 0.86
CA GLY A 179 7.85 0.16 1.46
C GLY A 179 6.88 -0.94 1.90
N THR A 180 5.61 -0.64 2.20
CA THR A 180 4.61 -1.67 2.55
C THR A 180 4.11 -2.43 1.31
N LEU A 181 4.33 -1.90 0.12
CA LEU A 181 3.97 -2.51 -1.17
C LEU A 181 5.18 -3.10 -1.91
N ALA A 182 6.40 -2.86 -1.43
CA ALA A 182 7.61 -3.28 -2.11
C ALA A 182 7.71 -4.81 -2.23
N GLY A 183 8.22 -5.29 -3.36
CA GLY A 183 8.56 -6.70 -3.57
C GLY A 183 9.82 -7.15 -2.82
N GLY A 184 10.70 -6.22 -2.48
CA GLY A 184 11.97 -6.50 -1.84
C GLY A 184 12.96 -5.36 -2.02
N MET A 185 14.24 -5.65 -1.85
CA MET A 185 15.31 -4.69 -2.09
C MET A 185 16.50 -5.33 -2.79
N PHE A 186 17.23 -4.54 -3.57
CA PHE A 186 18.48 -5.01 -4.13
C PHE A 186 19.57 -5.07 -3.05
N ALA A 187 20.54 -5.95 -3.22
CA ALA A 187 21.82 -5.85 -2.54
C ALA A 187 23.00 -6.37 -3.35
N ALA A 188 24.19 -5.93 -2.96
CA ALA A 188 25.46 -6.50 -3.36
C ALA A 188 26.21 -7.03 -2.13
N ASP A 189 26.73 -8.25 -2.26
CA ASP A 189 27.56 -8.95 -1.29
C ASP A 189 26.91 -9.15 0.10
N SER A 190 25.60 -9.42 0.14
CA SER A 190 24.93 -9.93 1.35
C SER A 190 25.53 -11.27 1.82
N LYS A 191 25.25 -11.69 3.07
CA LYS A 191 25.64 -13.03 3.55
C LYS A 191 25.07 -14.12 2.65
N GLU A 192 23.80 -14.02 2.28
CA GLU A 192 23.13 -15.00 1.41
C GLU A 192 23.79 -15.07 0.02
N GLN A 193 24.12 -13.93 -0.59
CA GLN A 193 24.84 -13.90 -1.88
C GLN A 193 26.22 -14.55 -1.78
N LYS A 194 26.96 -14.34 -0.68
CA LYS A 194 28.27 -14.97 -0.47
C LYS A 194 28.15 -16.49 -0.30
N GLU A 195 27.20 -16.95 0.51
CA GLU A 195 26.97 -18.37 0.76
C GLU A 195 26.57 -19.13 -0.52
N LYS A 196 25.79 -18.48 -1.39
CA LYS A 196 25.39 -19.03 -2.69
C LYS A 196 26.41 -18.83 -3.82
N ASN A 197 27.58 -18.25 -3.53
CA ASN A 197 28.58 -17.86 -4.54
C ASN A 197 28.00 -16.96 -5.66
N ALA A 198 27.07 -16.06 -5.29
CA ALA A 198 26.33 -15.14 -6.15
C ALA A 198 26.65 -13.66 -5.82
N THR A 199 27.90 -13.37 -5.44
CA THR A 199 28.38 -12.01 -5.16
C THR A 199 28.24 -11.10 -6.38
N VAL A 200 27.95 -9.82 -6.13
CA VAL A 200 27.63 -8.85 -7.20
C VAL A 200 28.69 -7.76 -7.22
N SER A 201 29.25 -7.48 -8.40
CA SER A 201 30.17 -6.35 -8.56
C SER A 201 29.42 -5.04 -8.25
N LYS A 202 29.86 -4.35 -7.19
CA LYS A 202 29.34 -3.02 -6.83
C LYS A 202 29.59 -1.98 -7.93
N GLU A 203 30.67 -2.12 -8.70
CA GLU A 203 30.93 -1.28 -9.87
C GLU A 203 29.90 -1.54 -10.97
N TRP A 204 29.60 -2.81 -11.25
CA TRP A 204 28.55 -3.17 -12.20
C TRP A 204 27.20 -2.57 -11.78
N LEU A 205 26.82 -2.73 -10.52
CA LEU A 205 25.56 -2.20 -10.01
C LEU A 205 25.50 -0.67 -10.07
N TYR A 206 26.60 0.01 -9.77
CA TYR A 206 26.71 1.47 -9.91
C TYR A 206 26.53 1.90 -11.37
N ASN A 207 27.14 1.17 -12.32
CA ASN A 207 27.01 1.46 -13.75
C ASN A 207 25.58 1.22 -14.25
N GLU A 208 24.86 0.21 -13.74
CA GLU A 208 23.44 0.03 -14.06
C GLU A 208 22.59 1.22 -13.58
N TYR A 209 22.82 1.72 -12.35
CA TYR A 209 22.15 2.94 -11.86
C TYR A 209 22.51 4.19 -12.68
N LEU A 210 23.79 4.34 -13.06
CA LEU A 210 24.25 5.46 -13.88
C LEU A 210 23.55 5.46 -15.25
N LYS A 211 23.44 4.29 -15.87
CA LYS A 211 22.74 4.10 -17.13
C LYS A 211 21.24 4.37 -17.00
N ALA A 212 20.60 3.81 -15.97
CA ALA A 212 19.16 3.96 -15.77
C ALA A 212 18.73 5.40 -15.46
N SER A 213 19.62 6.17 -14.84
CA SER A 213 19.39 7.59 -14.50
C SER A 213 19.90 8.57 -15.55
N ASP A 214 20.48 8.10 -16.66
CA ASP A 214 21.17 8.92 -17.67
C ASP A 214 22.18 9.93 -17.06
N GLY A 215 22.83 9.52 -15.96
CA GLY A 215 23.79 10.37 -15.24
C GLY A 215 23.19 11.35 -14.22
N PHE A 216 21.87 11.47 -14.09
CA PHE A 216 21.22 12.41 -13.17
C PHE A 216 21.16 11.95 -11.71
N MET A 217 21.61 10.73 -11.41
CA MET A 217 21.68 10.24 -10.04
C MET A 217 22.63 11.06 -9.15
N ASN A 218 22.30 11.17 -7.87
CA ASN A 218 23.27 11.62 -6.87
C ASN A 218 24.32 10.51 -6.65
N SER A 219 25.45 10.61 -7.36
CA SER A 219 26.50 9.59 -7.37
C SER A 219 27.03 9.21 -6.00
N LEU A 220 27.20 10.17 -5.08
CA LEU A 220 27.70 9.90 -3.74
C LEU A 220 26.67 9.14 -2.91
N LEU A 221 25.39 9.53 -3.01
CA LEU A 221 24.30 8.87 -2.29
C LEU A 221 24.09 7.44 -2.81
N VAL A 222 23.98 7.25 -4.12
CA VAL A 222 23.80 5.91 -4.71
C VAL A 222 25.00 5.02 -4.41
N ARG A 223 26.23 5.56 -4.48
CA ARG A 223 27.42 4.79 -4.09
C ARG A 223 27.33 4.29 -2.66
N LYS A 224 26.91 5.15 -1.72
CA LYS A 224 26.69 4.76 -0.33
C LYS A 224 25.61 3.69 -0.19
N ILE A 225 24.47 3.83 -0.87
CA ILE A 225 23.39 2.83 -0.83
C ILE A 225 23.91 1.47 -1.31
N ILE A 226 24.63 1.43 -2.44
CA ILE A 226 25.22 0.20 -2.98
C ILE A 226 26.20 -0.41 -1.99
N ASP A 227 27.09 0.41 -1.42
CA ASP A 227 28.12 -0.07 -0.51
C ASP A 227 27.54 -0.70 0.77
N GLU A 228 26.43 -0.14 1.28
CA GLU A 228 25.72 -0.58 2.49
C GLU A 228 24.62 -1.63 2.25
N SER A 229 24.29 -1.93 0.99
CA SER A 229 23.11 -2.74 0.64
C SER A 229 23.15 -4.18 1.19
N GLY A 230 24.29 -4.87 1.08
CA GLY A 230 24.49 -6.22 1.65
C GLY A 230 24.31 -6.24 3.17
N PRO A 231 25.06 -5.44 3.94
CA PRO A 231 24.87 -5.31 5.39
C PRO A 231 23.45 -4.90 5.80
N THR A 232 22.76 -4.09 4.99
CA THR A 232 21.36 -3.70 5.26
C THR A 232 20.42 -4.90 5.15
N VAL A 233 20.55 -5.73 4.10
CA VAL A 233 19.77 -6.98 3.98
C VAL A 233 20.04 -7.90 5.17
N ASP A 234 21.31 -8.07 5.55
CA ASP A 234 21.68 -8.91 6.69
C ASP A 234 21.03 -8.39 7.99
N TRP A 235 21.05 -7.07 8.21
CA TRP A 235 20.44 -6.43 9.38
C TRP A 235 18.91 -6.57 9.42
N LEU A 236 18.25 -6.48 8.26
CA LEU A 236 16.81 -6.72 8.14
C LEU A 236 16.45 -8.17 8.53
N GLN A 237 17.22 -9.15 8.03
CA GLN A 237 17.04 -10.56 8.40
C GLN A 237 17.27 -10.81 9.89
N GLU A 238 18.30 -10.19 10.47
CA GLU A 238 18.59 -10.25 11.92
C GLU A 238 17.47 -9.64 12.78
N ASN A 239 16.68 -8.70 12.24
CA ASN A 239 15.51 -8.12 12.90
C ASN A 239 14.17 -8.75 12.46
N GLY A 240 14.22 -9.94 11.87
CA GLY A 240 13.06 -10.79 11.63
C GLY A 240 12.40 -10.65 10.26
N CYS A 241 12.87 -9.73 9.39
CA CYS A 241 12.36 -9.66 8.03
C CYS A 241 12.79 -10.90 7.24
N GLU A 242 11.83 -11.65 6.72
CA GLU A 242 12.13 -12.81 5.90
C GLU A 242 12.32 -12.41 4.45
N LEU A 243 13.58 -12.50 4.01
CA LEU A 243 14.03 -12.17 2.67
C LEU A 243 14.68 -13.39 2.02
N ASN A 244 14.50 -13.58 0.71
CA ASN A 244 15.24 -14.56 -0.08
C ASN A 244 15.83 -13.93 -1.33
N LEU A 245 17.06 -14.33 -1.66
CA LEU A 245 17.69 -14.00 -2.94
C LEU A 245 16.89 -14.64 -4.09
N VAL A 246 16.47 -13.79 -5.03
CA VAL A 246 15.70 -14.13 -6.23
C VAL A 246 16.59 -14.00 -7.46
N ASP A 247 16.46 -14.93 -8.41
CA ASP A 247 17.23 -14.91 -9.65
C ASP A 247 16.82 -13.72 -10.53
N ALA A 248 17.78 -13.22 -11.30
CA ALA A 248 17.49 -12.14 -12.24
C ALA A 248 16.56 -12.63 -13.36
N GLY A 249 15.50 -11.88 -13.60
CA GLY A 249 14.48 -12.19 -14.60
C GLY A 249 13.34 -13.08 -14.11
N THR A 250 13.30 -13.40 -12.81
CA THR A 250 12.11 -13.96 -12.15
C THR A 250 10.94 -12.97 -12.21
N GLY A 251 9.71 -13.48 -12.39
CA GLY A 251 8.49 -12.67 -12.37
C GLY A 251 8.28 -11.78 -13.61
N GLY A 252 8.73 -12.22 -14.80
CA GLY A 252 8.52 -11.48 -16.06
C GLY A 252 9.61 -10.46 -16.42
N GLY A 253 10.67 -10.35 -15.62
CA GLY A 253 11.80 -9.43 -15.88
C GLY A 253 12.74 -9.89 -17.01
N TYR A 254 12.23 -10.20 -18.21
CA TYR A 254 12.97 -10.86 -19.29
C TYR A 254 14.31 -10.20 -19.65
N GLU A 255 14.38 -8.87 -19.62
CA GLU A 255 15.61 -8.11 -19.89
C GLU A 255 16.75 -8.40 -18.86
N HIS A 256 16.40 -8.96 -17.70
CA HIS A 256 17.34 -9.30 -16.64
C HIS A 256 17.83 -10.74 -16.68
N ILE A 257 17.33 -11.56 -17.62
CA ILE A 257 17.79 -12.94 -17.81
C ILE A 257 19.32 -12.97 -17.96
N GLY A 258 19.99 -13.66 -17.05
CA GLY A 258 21.45 -13.85 -17.10
C GLY A 258 22.27 -12.72 -16.48
N LYS A 259 21.60 -11.71 -15.93
CA LYS A 259 22.24 -10.76 -15.00
C LYS A 259 22.44 -11.42 -13.62
N PRO A 260 23.29 -10.84 -12.75
CA PRO A 260 23.44 -11.29 -11.37
C PRO A 260 22.14 -11.15 -10.56
N ALA A 261 21.90 -12.10 -9.65
CA ALA A 261 20.81 -12.02 -8.67
C ALA A 261 21.08 -10.91 -7.66
N THR A 262 20.24 -9.87 -7.68
CA THR A 262 20.38 -8.70 -6.79
C THR A 262 19.19 -8.55 -5.85
N LEU A 263 18.00 -8.97 -6.27
CA LEU A 263 16.77 -8.83 -5.49
C LEU A 263 16.77 -9.80 -4.31
N HIS A 264 16.54 -9.25 -3.12
CA HIS A 264 16.13 -9.99 -1.95
C HIS A 264 14.64 -9.70 -1.75
N GLY A 265 13.80 -10.66 -2.17
CA GLY A 265 12.34 -10.54 -2.16
C GLY A 265 11.77 -10.80 -0.76
N TYR A 266 10.71 -10.10 -0.37
CA TYR A 266 10.01 -10.37 0.88
C TYR A 266 9.23 -11.68 0.78
N LYS A 267 9.41 -12.60 1.72
CA LYS A 267 8.63 -13.86 1.73
C LYS A 267 7.18 -13.67 2.17
N GLU A 268 6.93 -12.69 3.04
CA GLU A 268 5.63 -12.44 3.66
C GLU A 268 5.05 -11.06 3.32
N GLY A 269 5.72 -10.31 2.43
CA GLY A 269 5.33 -8.98 2.00
C GLY A 269 5.94 -7.85 2.83
N GLY A 270 6.03 -6.67 2.20
CA GLY A 270 6.60 -5.47 2.80
C GLY A 270 5.87 -5.01 4.07
N THR A 271 4.54 -5.19 4.11
CA THR A 271 3.74 -4.85 5.30
C THR A 271 4.13 -5.69 6.52
N VAL A 272 4.28 -7.00 6.34
CA VAL A 272 4.68 -7.90 7.43
C VAL A 272 6.12 -7.59 7.86
N ALA A 273 7.02 -7.38 6.91
CA ALA A 273 8.42 -7.03 7.20
C ALA A 273 8.53 -5.75 8.04
N ILE A 274 7.81 -4.68 7.68
CA ILE A 274 7.84 -3.41 8.44
C ILE A 274 7.22 -3.59 9.84
N ASN A 275 6.13 -4.35 9.97
CA ASN A 275 5.54 -4.63 11.29
C ASN A 275 6.52 -5.38 12.21
N LYS A 276 7.24 -6.39 11.70
CA LYS A 276 8.28 -7.08 12.48
C LYS A 276 9.37 -6.14 12.99
N LEU A 277 9.80 -5.16 12.18
CA LEU A 277 10.74 -4.13 12.63
C LEU A 277 10.15 -3.21 13.70
N ILE A 278 8.86 -2.83 13.58
CA ILE A 278 8.17 -2.04 14.60
C ILE A 278 8.01 -2.81 15.91
N GLU A 279 7.73 -4.10 15.85
CA GLU A 279 7.69 -4.98 17.02
C GLU A 279 9.07 -5.07 17.70
N SER A 280 10.14 -5.24 16.92
CA SER A 280 11.52 -5.18 17.41
C SER A 280 11.80 -3.84 18.11
N PHE A 281 11.43 -2.72 17.47
CA PHE A 281 11.56 -1.37 18.02
C PHE A 281 10.82 -1.20 19.35
N LYS A 282 9.55 -1.61 19.41
CA LYS A 282 8.74 -1.57 20.64
C LYS A 282 9.35 -2.43 21.75
N SER A 283 9.82 -3.64 21.42
CA SER A 283 10.42 -4.56 22.39
C SER A 283 11.68 -4.01 23.04
N LYS A 284 12.38 -3.11 22.34
CA LYS A 284 13.59 -2.41 22.80
C LYS A 284 13.29 -1.07 23.49
N GLY A 285 12.01 -0.78 23.77
CA GLY A 285 11.57 0.40 24.52
C GLY A 285 11.27 1.64 23.66
N GLY A 286 11.18 1.48 22.34
CA GLY A 286 10.73 2.52 21.42
C GLY A 286 9.24 2.86 21.60
N ASP A 287 8.90 4.15 21.50
CA ASP A 287 7.51 4.65 21.52
C ASP A 287 7.03 4.86 20.09
N VAL A 288 5.96 4.20 19.65
CA VAL A 288 5.35 4.43 18.32
C VAL A 288 3.90 4.83 18.46
N ARG A 289 3.50 5.88 17.72
CA ARG A 289 2.18 6.50 17.80
C ARG A 289 1.55 6.58 16.41
N PHE A 290 0.56 5.73 16.19
CA PHE A 290 -0.28 5.73 14.98
C PHE A 290 -1.41 6.75 15.09
N GLY A 291 -2.04 7.10 13.97
CA GLY A 291 -3.10 8.11 13.90
C GLY A 291 -2.63 9.48 14.39
N THR A 292 -1.32 9.75 14.36
CA THR A 292 -0.67 10.90 14.99
C THR A 292 0.12 11.71 13.96
N PRO A 293 -0.54 12.43 13.03
CA PRO A 293 0.14 13.27 12.05
C PRO A 293 0.99 14.35 12.72
N ALA A 294 2.27 14.41 12.35
CA ALA A 294 3.12 15.55 12.63
C ALA A 294 2.71 16.74 11.74
N ASN A 295 2.55 17.90 12.34
CA ASN A 295 2.05 19.10 11.68
C ASN A 295 3.14 20.15 11.48
N GLU A 296 4.01 20.34 12.48
CA GLU A 296 4.98 21.44 12.49
C GLU A 296 6.28 21.03 13.21
N LEU A 297 7.40 21.56 12.72
CA LEU A 297 8.68 21.49 13.45
C LEU A 297 8.74 22.59 14.51
N ILE A 298 9.09 22.21 15.73
CA ILE A 298 9.34 23.16 16.82
C ILE A 298 10.76 23.68 16.67
N LYS A 299 10.93 25.01 16.69
CA LYS A 299 12.23 25.69 16.58
C LYS A 299 12.46 26.58 17.79
N ASP A 300 13.71 26.68 18.24
CA ASP A 300 14.13 27.67 19.22
C ASP A 300 14.32 29.06 18.59
N SER A 301 14.73 30.05 19.40
CA SER A 301 14.95 31.44 18.95
C SER A 301 16.05 31.58 17.91
N ASP A 302 16.99 30.63 17.84
CA ASP A 302 18.11 30.63 16.90
C ASP A 302 17.76 29.86 15.61
N GLY A 303 16.52 29.35 15.51
CA GLY A 303 16.03 28.59 14.37
C GLY A 303 16.41 27.12 14.38
N LYS A 304 17.05 26.62 15.45
CA LYS A 304 17.38 25.20 15.57
C LYS A 304 16.11 24.39 15.85
N VAL A 305 15.95 23.27 15.14
CA VAL A 305 14.83 22.35 15.38
C VAL A 305 15.03 21.63 16.72
N THR A 306 14.01 21.69 17.58
CA THR A 306 14.01 21.15 18.95
C THR A 306 12.85 20.17 19.20
N GLY A 307 12.07 19.83 18.18
CA GLY A 307 10.95 18.91 18.34
C GLY A 307 9.94 18.98 17.21
N VAL A 308 8.80 18.34 17.45
CA VAL A 308 7.67 18.23 16.52
C VAL A 308 6.36 18.44 17.28
N LYS A 309 5.45 19.22 16.69
CA LYS A 309 4.05 19.28 17.10
C LYS A 309 3.24 18.34 16.22
N ALA A 310 2.42 17.51 16.83
CA ALA A 310 1.55 16.54 16.19
C ALA A 310 0.13 16.60 16.75
N THR A 311 -0.82 15.99 16.04
CA THR A 311 -2.21 15.87 16.46
C THR A 311 -2.49 14.42 16.82
N LYS A 312 -3.02 14.15 18.01
CA LYS A 312 -3.41 12.80 18.44
C LYS A 312 -4.69 12.33 17.73
N PRO A 313 -5.02 11.01 17.78
CA PRO A 313 -6.28 10.49 17.22
C PRO A 313 -7.55 11.12 17.80
N ASP A 314 -7.44 11.70 19.00
CA ASP A 314 -8.52 12.39 19.69
C ASP A 314 -8.61 13.88 19.30
N GLY A 315 -7.68 14.41 18.49
CA GLY A 315 -7.65 15.80 18.05
C GLY A 315 -6.93 16.77 19.00
N SER A 316 -6.47 16.32 20.18
CA SER A 316 -5.62 17.15 21.05
C SER A 316 -4.15 17.13 20.60
N THR A 317 -3.40 18.14 21.04
CA THR A 317 -2.01 18.33 20.61
C THR A 317 -1.04 17.40 21.35
N LEU A 318 -0.06 16.88 20.64
CA LEU A 318 1.13 16.23 21.17
C LEU A 318 2.36 17.07 20.78
N ASN A 319 3.11 17.54 21.77
CA ASN A 319 4.41 18.16 21.56
C ASN A 319 5.50 17.15 21.93
N VAL A 320 6.38 16.83 20.98
CA VAL A 320 7.53 15.94 21.18
C VAL A 320 8.80 16.79 21.14
N ASN A 321 9.37 17.09 22.30
CA ASN A 321 10.66 17.73 22.44
C ASN A 321 11.77 16.71 22.15
N ALA A 322 12.68 17.02 21.22
CA ALA A 322 13.71 16.10 20.76
C ALA A 322 15.04 16.81 20.47
N LYS A 323 16.15 16.09 20.61
CA LYS A 323 17.48 16.60 20.22
C LYS A 323 17.69 16.56 18.71
N ALA A 324 17.04 15.62 18.03
CA ALA A 324 17.04 15.47 16.58
C ALA A 324 15.65 15.06 16.06
N VAL A 325 15.34 15.49 14.84
CA VAL A 325 14.13 15.10 14.11
C VAL A 325 14.54 14.42 12.81
N ILE A 326 13.98 13.25 12.52
CA ILE A 326 14.15 12.54 11.25
C ILE A 326 12.83 12.60 10.48
N ILE A 327 12.83 13.21 9.30
CA ILE A 327 11.67 13.23 8.41
C ILE A 327 11.81 12.05 7.44
N ALA A 328 10.92 11.06 7.55
CA ALA A 328 10.89 9.84 6.74
C ALA A 328 9.47 9.59 6.18
N THR A 329 8.85 10.66 5.66
CA THR A 329 7.41 10.76 5.40
C THR A 329 6.96 10.34 4.00
N GLY A 330 7.88 9.84 3.16
CA GLY A 330 7.59 9.52 1.77
C GLY A 330 7.48 10.77 0.88
N GLY A 331 6.73 10.64 -0.22
CA GLY A 331 6.61 11.67 -1.26
C GLY A 331 5.29 12.45 -1.22
N PHE A 332 4.94 13.03 -2.37
CA PHE A 332 3.70 13.79 -2.58
C PHE A 332 2.81 13.21 -3.70
N GLY A 333 3.01 11.94 -4.09
CA GLY A 333 2.25 11.30 -5.18
C GLY A 333 0.74 11.15 -4.94
N GLY A 334 0.25 11.35 -3.71
CA GLY A 334 -1.18 11.42 -3.40
C GLY A 334 -1.76 12.83 -3.39
N ASN A 335 -0.96 13.87 -3.71
CA ASN A 335 -1.37 15.27 -3.66
C ASN A 335 -1.48 15.87 -5.06
N ASP A 336 -2.72 16.03 -5.54
CA ASP A 336 -3.02 16.61 -6.86
C ASP A 336 -2.45 18.01 -7.05
N GLU A 337 -2.53 18.86 -6.02
CA GLU A 337 -2.05 20.24 -6.10
C GLU A 337 -0.53 20.27 -6.28
N MET A 338 0.20 19.47 -5.50
CA MET A 338 1.66 19.38 -5.60
C MET A 338 2.10 18.68 -6.89
N LEU A 339 1.40 17.63 -7.32
CA LEU A 339 1.69 16.98 -8.61
C LEU A 339 1.51 17.98 -9.75
N LYS A 340 0.43 18.75 -9.76
CA LYS A 340 0.22 19.80 -10.75
C LYS A 340 1.29 20.89 -10.69
N GLU A 341 1.66 21.33 -9.49
CA GLU A 341 2.66 22.39 -9.30
C GLU A 341 4.07 21.97 -9.74
N TYR A 342 4.49 20.75 -9.41
CA TYR A 342 5.88 20.32 -9.56
C TYR A 342 6.14 19.35 -10.72
N ILE A 343 5.14 18.57 -11.14
CA ILE A 343 5.24 17.61 -12.27
C ILE A 343 4.58 18.20 -13.53
N GLY A 344 3.53 19.00 -13.38
CA GLY A 344 2.83 19.69 -14.47
C GLY A 344 1.41 19.19 -14.68
N ASP A 345 0.76 19.56 -15.79
CA ASP A 345 -0.64 19.23 -16.05
C ASP A 345 -0.90 17.74 -16.38
N SER A 346 0.15 17.00 -16.74
CA SER A 346 0.07 15.57 -17.09
C SER A 346 0.76 14.73 -16.03
N TYR A 347 -0.03 14.16 -15.11
CA TYR A 347 0.46 13.32 -14.03
C TYR A 347 -0.48 12.14 -13.75
N THR A 348 0.07 11.10 -13.13
CA THR A 348 -0.70 10.01 -12.53
C THR A 348 -0.61 10.11 -11.01
N LYS A 349 -1.71 9.78 -10.31
CA LYS A 349 -1.66 9.67 -8.84
C LYS A 349 -0.88 8.42 -8.46
N GLY A 350 -0.06 8.52 -7.42
CA GLY A 350 0.61 7.39 -6.82
C GLY A 350 -0.35 6.50 -6.03
N GLU A 351 0.01 5.22 -5.91
CA GLU A 351 -0.80 4.20 -5.23
C GLU A 351 -1.02 4.47 -3.72
N ILE A 352 -0.10 5.20 -3.08
CA ILE A 352 -0.22 5.59 -1.68
C ILE A 352 -0.85 6.99 -1.61
N ALA A 353 -2.18 7.04 -1.57
CA ALA A 353 -2.94 8.30 -1.50
C ALA A 353 -2.56 9.18 -0.29
N GLN A 354 -2.04 8.58 0.78
CA GLN A 354 -1.60 9.29 1.98
C GLN A 354 -0.24 9.99 1.80
N ASN A 355 0.50 9.77 0.71
CA ASN A 355 1.73 10.51 0.43
C ASN A 355 1.39 11.93 -0.06
N THR A 356 1.09 12.84 0.86
CA THR A 356 0.56 14.18 0.56
C THR A 356 1.60 15.31 0.64
N GLY A 357 2.87 14.96 0.88
CA GLY A 357 3.97 15.93 0.97
C GLY A 357 4.07 16.68 2.29
N ASP A 358 3.40 16.24 3.37
CA ASP A 358 3.35 16.95 4.65
C ASP A 358 4.75 17.20 5.23
N GLY A 359 5.60 16.17 5.26
CA GLY A 359 6.97 16.30 5.75
C GLY A 359 7.90 17.07 4.82
N ILE A 360 7.64 17.06 3.51
CA ILE A 360 8.37 17.88 2.53
C ILE A 360 8.08 19.36 2.79
N LYS A 361 6.81 19.72 2.99
CA LYS A 361 6.41 21.09 3.36
C LYS A 361 7.03 21.51 4.71
N MET A 362 6.97 20.65 5.73
CA MET A 362 7.64 20.91 7.02
C MET A 362 9.15 21.16 6.85
N ALA A 363 9.83 20.40 5.98
CA ALA A 363 11.25 20.61 5.71
C ALA A 363 11.51 21.96 5.04
N TRP A 364 10.73 22.33 4.02
CA TRP A 364 10.83 23.63 3.35
C TRP A 364 10.57 24.80 4.28
N ASP A 365 9.57 24.69 5.16
CA ASP A 365 9.24 25.72 6.17
C ASP A 365 10.35 25.88 7.24
N ALA A 366 11.22 24.87 7.38
CA ALA A 366 12.43 24.95 8.17
C ALA A 366 13.66 25.43 7.39
N GLY A 367 13.53 25.71 6.09
CA GLY A 367 14.60 26.23 5.24
C GLY A 367 15.39 25.17 4.48
N ALA A 368 14.88 23.93 4.37
CA ALA A 368 15.46 22.94 3.48
C ALA A 368 15.31 23.35 2.00
N ASP A 369 16.29 22.97 1.18
CA ASP A 369 16.27 23.25 -0.25
C ASP A 369 15.19 22.44 -0.99
N LYS A 370 14.69 22.96 -2.11
CA LYS A 370 13.65 22.34 -2.94
C LYS A 370 14.26 21.61 -4.14
N TYR A 371 15.24 20.76 -3.90
CA TYR A 371 15.90 20.01 -4.96
C TYR A 371 15.15 18.73 -5.33
N GLY A 372 15.03 18.45 -6.65
CA GLY A 372 14.48 17.19 -7.18
C GLY A 372 12.96 17.06 -7.08
N THR A 373 12.22 18.17 -7.01
CA THR A 373 10.75 18.17 -6.93
C THR A 373 10.08 17.82 -8.26
N ASP A 374 10.80 17.94 -9.36
CA ASP A 374 10.37 17.72 -10.74
C ASP A 374 10.68 16.31 -11.25
N VAL A 375 11.08 15.39 -10.37
CA VAL A 375 11.36 13.99 -10.71
C VAL A 375 10.21 13.09 -10.28
N ALA A 376 9.57 12.45 -11.26
CA ALA A 376 8.55 11.43 -11.04
C ALA A 376 8.96 10.11 -11.71
N GLN A 377 8.59 9.00 -11.07
CA GLN A 377 8.69 7.67 -11.65
C GLN A 377 7.28 7.24 -12.07
N TYR A 378 7.08 7.01 -13.36
CA TYR A 378 5.84 6.44 -13.90
C TYR A 378 6.00 4.93 -13.96
N PHE A 379 5.01 4.20 -13.43
CA PHE A 379 5.07 2.74 -13.26
C PHE A 379 4.03 2.07 -14.15
N TRP A 380 4.51 1.45 -15.24
CA TRP A 380 3.69 0.69 -16.19
C TRP A 380 2.59 1.51 -16.91
N GLU A 381 1.94 0.88 -17.88
CA GLU A 381 0.73 1.33 -18.56
C GLU A 381 -0.55 0.92 -17.83
N LYS A 382 -1.59 1.74 -17.84
CA LYS A 382 -2.92 1.30 -17.41
C LYS A 382 -4.00 1.95 -18.24
N PHE A 383 -5.11 1.25 -18.40
CA PHE A 383 -6.38 1.90 -18.75
C PHE A 383 -6.75 2.89 -17.65
N THR A 384 -7.37 4.00 -18.05
CA THR A 384 -7.97 4.93 -17.10
C THR A 384 -9.11 4.26 -16.32
N ASP A 385 -9.50 4.84 -15.19
CA ASP A 385 -10.61 4.29 -14.38
C ASP A 385 -11.93 4.28 -15.18
N GLU A 386 -12.13 5.26 -16.06
CA GLU A 386 -13.29 5.32 -16.97
C GLU A 386 -13.27 4.18 -18.00
N GLU A 387 -12.11 3.90 -18.59
CA GLU A 387 -11.94 2.82 -19.57
C GLU A 387 -12.09 1.46 -18.93
N ASN A 388 -11.51 1.25 -17.75
CA ASN A 388 -11.71 0.03 -16.96
C ASN A 388 -13.19 -0.20 -16.65
N ALA A 389 -13.95 0.84 -16.28
CA ALA A 389 -15.38 0.71 -16.03
C ALA A 389 -16.15 0.26 -17.30
N LYS A 390 -15.83 0.84 -18.47
CA LYS A 390 -16.44 0.44 -19.75
C LYS A 390 -16.07 -0.99 -20.14
N LEU A 391 -14.81 -1.39 -19.93
CA LEU A 391 -14.35 -2.75 -20.20
C LEU A 391 -15.04 -3.75 -19.26
N ALA A 392 -15.14 -3.45 -17.97
CA ALA A 392 -15.82 -4.30 -17.00
C ALA A 392 -17.30 -4.51 -17.36
N GLU A 393 -18.00 -3.48 -17.86
CA GLU A 393 -19.37 -3.63 -18.36
C GLU A 393 -19.47 -4.58 -19.57
N ALA A 394 -18.51 -4.49 -20.50
CA ALA A 394 -18.55 -5.27 -21.74
C ALA A 394 -18.08 -6.73 -21.59
N ILE A 395 -17.06 -6.97 -20.76
CA ILE A 395 -16.37 -8.27 -20.66
C ILE A 395 -16.20 -8.79 -19.23
N GLY A 396 -16.76 -8.11 -18.22
CA GLY A 396 -16.71 -8.53 -16.82
C GLY A 396 -15.28 -8.62 -16.29
N ASP A 397 -15.01 -9.65 -15.49
CA ASP A 397 -13.70 -9.91 -14.88
C ASP A 397 -12.58 -10.15 -15.90
N ALA A 398 -12.91 -10.42 -17.17
CA ALA A 398 -11.91 -10.55 -18.23
C ALA A 398 -11.22 -9.21 -18.56
N SER A 399 -11.75 -8.08 -18.09
CA SER A 399 -11.08 -6.77 -18.18
C SER A 399 -9.72 -6.76 -17.47
N TYR A 400 -9.55 -7.51 -16.37
CA TYR A 400 -8.30 -7.56 -15.61
C TYR A 400 -7.17 -8.32 -16.31
N ILE A 401 -7.49 -9.20 -17.27
CA ILE A 401 -6.48 -9.98 -17.99
C ILE A 401 -6.08 -9.36 -19.32
N LEU A 402 -6.82 -8.39 -19.85
CA LEU A 402 -6.46 -7.72 -21.11
C LEU A 402 -5.07 -7.06 -21.06
N PRO A 403 -4.68 -6.35 -19.97
CA PRO A 403 -3.34 -5.79 -19.86
C PRO A 403 -2.22 -6.84 -19.89
N ASN A 404 -2.49 -8.14 -19.68
CA ASN A 404 -1.44 -9.15 -19.78
C ASN A 404 -0.85 -9.23 -21.19
N LEU A 405 -1.61 -8.88 -22.23
CA LEU A 405 -1.08 -8.82 -23.60
C LEU A 405 -0.01 -7.73 -23.78
N SER A 406 0.00 -6.72 -22.90
CA SER A 406 1.02 -5.67 -22.88
C SER A 406 2.25 -6.06 -22.05
N LYS A 407 2.32 -7.24 -21.44
CA LYS A 407 3.54 -7.72 -20.74
C LYS A 407 4.59 -8.30 -21.68
N PHE A 408 4.26 -8.48 -22.95
CA PHE A 408 5.10 -9.15 -23.93
C PHE A 408 5.74 -8.19 -24.92
N PRO A 409 6.83 -8.60 -25.62
CA PRO A 409 7.49 -7.80 -26.65
C PRO A 409 6.71 -7.75 -27.96
N ASN A 410 5.40 -7.47 -27.88
CA ASN A 410 4.55 -7.17 -29.01
C ASN A 410 4.93 -5.81 -29.60
N LEU A 411 4.69 -5.64 -30.91
CA LEU A 411 4.93 -4.36 -31.59
C LEU A 411 4.10 -3.25 -30.92
N ARG A 412 4.73 -2.11 -30.63
CA ARG A 412 4.07 -0.97 -29.99
C ARG A 412 4.18 0.27 -30.85
N VAL A 413 3.11 1.06 -30.89
CA VAL A 413 3.09 2.34 -31.58
C VAL A 413 2.41 3.41 -30.73
N ASN A 414 2.84 4.66 -30.88
CA ASN A 414 2.15 5.81 -30.30
C ASN A 414 0.94 6.21 -31.15
N LYS A 415 0.22 7.27 -30.73
CA LYS A 415 -0.96 7.80 -31.45
C LYS A 415 -0.68 8.26 -32.89
N LEU A 416 0.58 8.45 -33.27
CA LEU A 416 0.98 8.79 -34.64
C LEU A 416 1.28 7.55 -35.50
N GLY A 417 1.11 6.34 -34.96
CA GLY A 417 1.46 5.09 -35.63
C GLY A 417 2.97 4.84 -35.71
N GLN A 418 3.76 5.48 -34.83
CA GLN A 418 5.22 5.36 -34.81
C GLN A 418 5.68 4.48 -33.65
N ARG A 419 6.65 3.60 -33.91
CA ARG A 419 7.40 2.92 -32.85
C ARG A 419 8.25 3.95 -32.10
N PHE A 420 8.37 3.81 -30.79
CA PHE A 420 9.05 4.78 -29.94
C PHE A 420 10.01 4.17 -28.90
N SER A 421 9.93 2.87 -28.65
CA SER A 421 10.81 2.16 -27.73
C SER A 421 11.17 0.75 -28.25
N ASP A 422 12.09 0.10 -27.54
CA ASP A 422 12.51 -1.28 -27.77
C ASP A 422 11.58 -2.23 -27.02
N GLU A 423 10.78 -3.01 -27.74
CA GLU A 423 9.66 -3.76 -27.14
C GLU A 423 10.12 -4.88 -26.20
N THR A 424 11.39 -5.31 -26.26
CA THR A 424 11.95 -6.26 -25.28
C THR A 424 12.08 -5.67 -23.88
N LYS A 425 11.98 -4.34 -23.74
CA LYS A 425 12.08 -3.61 -22.48
C LYS A 425 10.73 -3.25 -21.87
N ALA A 426 9.63 -3.74 -22.43
CA ALA A 426 8.28 -3.52 -21.89
C ALA A 426 8.18 -3.86 -20.40
N THR A 427 8.90 -4.89 -19.94
CA THR A 427 8.90 -5.31 -18.54
C THR A 427 9.82 -4.49 -17.63
N LEU A 428 10.53 -3.49 -18.17
CA LEU A 428 11.23 -2.48 -17.38
C LEU A 428 10.25 -1.36 -16.99
N TYR A 429 9.34 -1.68 -16.06
CA TYR A 429 8.16 -0.87 -15.69
C TYR A 429 8.39 0.66 -15.64
N SER A 430 9.53 1.08 -15.10
CA SER A 430 9.85 2.51 -14.91
C SER A 430 10.40 3.19 -16.16
N ILE A 431 11.14 2.45 -16.98
CA ILE A 431 11.65 2.95 -18.26
C ILE A 431 10.49 3.03 -19.23
N HIS A 432 9.71 1.96 -19.36
CA HIS A 432 8.57 1.91 -20.26
C HIS A 432 7.50 2.95 -19.89
N GLY A 433 7.15 3.08 -18.60
CA GLY A 433 6.24 4.14 -18.14
C GLY A 433 6.72 5.56 -18.48
N ALA A 434 8.03 5.81 -18.41
CA ALA A 434 8.61 7.11 -18.81
C ALA A 434 8.62 7.30 -20.34
N GLU A 435 8.82 6.24 -21.11
CA GLU A 435 8.75 6.28 -22.58
C GLU A 435 7.32 6.61 -23.04
N ILE A 436 6.30 6.01 -22.42
CA ILE A 436 4.88 6.32 -22.67
C ILE A 436 4.56 7.75 -22.29
N SER A 437 5.01 8.22 -21.12
CA SER A 437 4.69 9.58 -20.65
C SER A 437 5.23 10.68 -21.58
N ALA A 438 6.25 10.36 -22.39
CA ALA A 438 6.80 11.21 -23.43
C ALA A 438 6.07 11.11 -24.79
N GLN A 439 5.12 10.19 -24.95
CA GLN A 439 4.35 10.04 -26.20
C GLN A 439 3.16 11.00 -26.27
N PRO A 440 2.65 11.33 -27.48
CA PRO A 440 1.44 12.11 -27.65
C PRO A 440 0.27 11.52 -26.86
N GLU A 441 -0.32 12.35 -25.99
CA GLU A 441 -1.42 11.99 -25.08
C GLU A 441 -1.08 10.84 -24.11
N GLN A 442 0.22 10.58 -23.87
CA GLN A 442 0.69 9.53 -22.96
C GLN A 442 0.07 8.16 -23.27
N THR A 443 -0.14 7.88 -24.55
CA THR A 443 -0.88 6.70 -25.02
C THR A 443 0.02 5.82 -25.89
N GLU A 444 -0.04 4.51 -25.64
CA GLU A 444 0.52 3.48 -26.52
C GLU A 444 -0.58 2.57 -27.07
N TYR A 445 -0.30 1.92 -28.21
CA TYR A 445 -1.11 0.85 -28.78
C TYR A 445 -0.24 -0.39 -28.94
N VAL A 446 -0.66 -1.49 -28.32
CA VAL A 446 -0.07 -2.81 -28.52
C VAL A 446 -0.69 -3.46 -29.76
N ILE A 447 0.15 -3.81 -30.73
CA ILE A 447 -0.26 -4.39 -32.01
C ILE A 447 -0.09 -5.90 -31.97
N ILE A 448 -1.19 -6.62 -32.19
CA ILE A 448 -1.27 -8.08 -32.13
C ILE A 448 -2.01 -8.57 -33.38
N ASP A 449 -1.52 -9.64 -34.01
CA ASP A 449 -2.15 -10.24 -35.19
C ASP A 449 -3.01 -11.46 -34.82
N SER A 450 -3.89 -11.86 -35.74
CA SER A 450 -4.78 -13.01 -35.53
C SER A 450 -4.01 -14.32 -35.36
N ASN A 451 -2.83 -14.46 -35.99
CA ASN A 451 -2.01 -15.66 -35.85
C ASN A 451 -1.50 -15.83 -34.42
N MET A 452 -1.14 -14.74 -33.75
CA MET A 452 -0.74 -14.77 -32.35
C MET A 452 -1.93 -15.12 -31.45
N LEU A 453 -3.09 -14.49 -31.67
CA LEU A 453 -4.31 -14.78 -30.91
C LEU A 453 -4.73 -16.25 -31.07
N ASP A 454 -4.63 -16.82 -32.27
CA ASP A 454 -4.93 -18.24 -32.52
C ASP A 454 -4.00 -19.18 -31.75
N LYS A 455 -2.72 -18.83 -31.60
CA LYS A 455 -1.78 -19.61 -30.79
C LYS A 455 -2.10 -19.50 -29.30
N VAL A 456 -2.38 -18.29 -28.79
CA VAL A 456 -2.72 -18.05 -27.38
C VAL A 456 -4.02 -18.76 -27.00
N LYS A 457 -4.98 -18.83 -27.92
CA LYS A 457 -6.22 -19.58 -27.74
C LYS A 457 -6.01 -21.09 -27.52
N VAL A 458 -4.89 -21.64 -27.99
CA VAL A 458 -4.57 -23.07 -27.84
C VAL A 458 -3.67 -23.35 -26.64
N SER A 459 -2.64 -22.51 -26.44
CA SER A 459 -1.55 -22.79 -25.51
C SER A 459 -1.37 -21.74 -24.41
N GLY A 460 -2.28 -20.77 -24.31
CA GLY A 460 -2.15 -19.61 -23.43
C GLY A 460 -1.04 -18.66 -23.86
N THR A 461 -0.70 -17.68 -23.02
CA THR A 461 0.37 -16.72 -23.30
C THR A 461 1.77 -17.33 -23.34
N ALA A 462 1.93 -18.60 -22.93
CA ALA A 462 3.13 -19.41 -23.16
C ALA A 462 3.54 -19.43 -24.64
N ALA A 463 2.58 -19.33 -25.57
CA ALA A 463 2.85 -19.20 -27.00
C ALA A 463 3.69 -17.96 -27.39
N ILE A 464 3.75 -16.95 -26.51
CA ILE A 464 4.53 -15.73 -26.63
C ILE A 464 5.77 -15.79 -25.72
N GLU A 465 5.54 -16.24 -24.48
CA GLU A 465 6.46 -16.11 -23.35
C GLU A 465 7.54 -17.19 -23.31
N GLU A 466 7.32 -18.35 -23.94
CA GLU A 466 8.06 -19.58 -23.61
C GLU A 466 9.60 -19.48 -23.71
N GLN A 467 10.09 -18.53 -24.50
CA GLN A 467 11.50 -18.24 -24.75
C GLN A 467 12.16 -17.31 -23.70
N PHE A 468 11.42 -16.77 -22.73
CA PHE A 468 11.87 -15.70 -21.82
C PHE A 468 11.88 -16.07 -20.33
N GLY A 469 11.45 -17.27 -19.92
CA GLY A 469 11.49 -17.70 -18.52
C GLY A 469 12.75 -18.49 -18.13
N LYS A 470 13.54 -18.01 -17.16
CA LYS A 470 14.62 -18.80 -16.51
C LYS A 470 14.17 -19.67 -15.34
N TRP A 471 12.94 -19.46 -14.88
CA TRP A 471 12.37 -20.02 -13.67
C TRP A 471 11.61 -21.34 -13.89
N LYS A 472 11.51 -21.82 -15.14
CA LYS A 472 10.69 -22.98 -15.55
C LYS A 472 11.03 -24.29 -14.85
N ASP A 473 12.29 -24.46 -14.48
CA ASP A 473 12.78 -25.62 -13.74
C ASP A 473 13.34 -25.23 -12.36
N ASN A 474 13.12 -23.98 -11.94
CA ASN A 474 13.62 -23.39 -10.71
C ASN A 474 12.55 -22.47 -10.11
N PRO A 475 11.47 -23.03 -9.54
CA PRO A 475 10.39 -22.21 -9.01
C PRO A 475 10.90 -21.35 -7.85
N GLN A 476 10.59 -20.07 -7.92
CA GLN A 476 10.87 -19.06 -6.93
C GLN A 476 9.58 -18.31 -6.58
N SER A 477 9.53 -17.83 -5.34
CA SER A 477 8.44 -16.97 -4.89
C SER A 477 8.93 -15.86 -3.97
N PHE A 478 8.21 -14.76 -4.00
CA PHE A 478 8.26 -13.65 -3.07
C PHE A 478 6.91 -12.93 -3.12
N MET A 479 6.72 -11.91 -2.29
CA MET A 479 5.50 -11.12 -2.21
C MET A 479 5.78 -9.71 -2.72
N GLU A 480 4.98 -9.23 -3.66
CA GLU A 480 5.02 -7.87 -4.22
C GLU A 480 3.62 -7.27 -4.21
N PHE A 481 3.47 -6.01 -3.81
CA PHE A 481 2.17 -5.41 -3.50
C PHE A 481 1.38 -6.19 -2.42
N ASN A 482 2.06 -7.04 -1.64
CA ASN A 482 1.47 -8.03 -0.74
C ASN A 482 0.66 -9.14 -1.45
N GLU A 483 0.88 -9.33 -2.74
CA GLU A 483 0.39 -10.46 -3.53
C GLU A 483 1.54 -11.43 -3.83
N PRO A 484 1.26 -12.74 -3.94
CA PRO A 484 2.28 -13.73 -4.28
C PRO A 484 2.77 -13.54 -5.71
N ASN A 485 4.07 -13.26 -5.86
CA ASN A 485 4.80 -13.40 -7.10
C ASN A 485 5.41 -14.82 -7.10
N ASP A 486 4.62 -15.79 -7.54
CA ASP A 486 4.99 -17.21 -7.58
C ASP A 486 5.12 -17.68 -9.03
N THR A 487 6.37 -17.99 -9.41
CA THR A 487 6.69 -18.44 -10.77
C THR A 487 5.99 -19.76 -11.17
N ALA A 488 5.66 -20.64 -10.23
CA ALA A 488 4.92 -21.86 -10.56
C ALA A 488 3.46 -21.53 -10.92
N MET A 489 2.85 -20.57 -10.21
CA MET A 489 1.52 -20.06 -10.55
C MET A 489 1.54 -19.33 -11.90
N PHE A 490 2.53 -18.48 -12.14
CA PHE A 490 2.65 -17.80 -13.44
C PHE A 490 2.81 -18.78 -14.60
N LEU A 491 3.53 -19.88 -14.42
CA LEU A 491 3.61 -20.95 -15.43
C LEU A 491 2.23 -21.51 -15.78
N GLU A 492 1.43 -21.82 -14.74
CA GLU A 492 0.10 -22.36 -14.91
C GLU A 492 -0.82 -21.37 -15.63
N GLU A 493 -0.78 -20.10 -15.23
CA GLU A 493 -1.53 -19.02 -15.88
C GLU A 493 -1.13 -18.85 -17.35
N GLU A 494 0.16 -18.87 -17.65
CA GLU A 494 0.67 -18.73 -19.01
C GLU A 494 0.25 -19.87 -19.93
N HIS A 495 0.13 -21.09 -19.39
CA HIS A 495 -0.34 -22.25 -20.14
C HIS A 495 -1.87 -22.37 -20.19
N THR A 496 -2.60 -21.51 -19.48
CA THR A 496 -4.07 -21.51 -19.48
C THR A 496 -4.57 -20.89 -20.79
N PRO A 497 -5.30 -21.64 -21.64
CA PRO A 497 -5.79 -21.11 -22.90
C PRO A 497 -6.85 -20.02 -22.70
N VAL A 498 -6.69 -18.89 -23.41
CA VAL A 498 -7.63 -17.76 -23.35
C VAL A 498 -7.98 -17.31 -24.77
N ASP A 499 -9.27 -17.20 -25.06
CA ASP A 499 -9.77 -16.69 -26.35
C ASP A 499 -9.81 -15.15 -26.34
N TYR A 500 -8.62 -14.52 -26.38
CA TYR A 500 -8.50 -13.06 -26.39
C TYR A 500 -9.19 -12.43 -27.61
N ALA A 501 -9.31 -13.13 -28.75
CA ALA A 501 -10.03 -12.60 -29.91
C ALA A 501 -11.52 -12.33 -29.57
N ALA A 502 -12.19 -13.29 -28.92
CA ALA A 502 -13.57 -13.12 -28.50
C ALA A 502 -13.75 -12.03 -27.43
N LEU A 503 -12.74 -11.80 -26.58
CA LEU A 503 -12.74 -10.71 -25.59
C LEU A 503 -12.57 -9.35 -26.27
N LEU A 504 -11.58 -9.23 -27.16
CA LEU A 504 -11.31 -8.01 -27.91
C LEU A 504 -12.51 -7.61 -28.78
N ASP A 505 -13.16 -8.56 -29.46
CA ASP A 505 -14.36 -8.28 -30.27
C ASP A 505 -15.49 -7.62 -29.46
N LYS A 506 -15.66 -8.01 -28.20
CA LYS A 506 -16.63 -7.37 -27.29
C LYS A 506 -16.13 -6.03 -26.78
N ALA A 507 -14.84 -5.91 -26.50
CA ALA A 507 -14.22 -4.69 -26.00
C ALA A 507 -14.17 -3.56 -27.05
N LEU A 508 -14.07 -3.88 -28.35
CA LEU A 508 -13.99 -2.88 -29.44
C LEU A 508 -15.14 -1.85 -29.42
N GLY A 509 -16.33 -2.24 -28.96
CA GLY A 509 -17.50 -1.36 -28.88
C GLY A 509 -17.44 -0.33 -27.74
N THR A 510 -16.49 -0.44 -26.81
CA THR A 510 -16.40 0.42 -25.62
C THR A 510 -15.73 1.76 -25.88
N GLY A 511 -14.85 1.82 -26.89
CA GLY A 511 -13.99 2.98 -27.13
C GLY A 511 -12.88 3.17 -26.09
N ALA A 512 -12.59 2.16 -25.26
CA ALA A 512 -11.43 2.17 -24.37
C ALA A 512 -10.12 2.06 -25.18
N VAL A 513 -9.09 2.83 -24.79
CA VAL A 513 -7.80 2.91 -25.47
C VAL A 513 -6.66 2.59 -24.52
#